data_AF-A0A3M1INA8-F1
#
_entry.id   AF-A0A3M1INA8-F1
#
_cell.length_a   1.000
_cell.length_b   1.000
_cell.length_c   1.000
_cell.angle_alpha   90.00
_cell.angle_beta   90.00
_cell.angle_gamma   90.00
#
_symmetry.space_group_name_H-M   'P 1'
#
loop_
_entity.id
_entity.type
_entity.pdbx_description
1 polymer ?
#
loop_
_entity_poly.entity_id
_entity_poly.type
_entity_poly.pdbx_seq_one_letter_code
_entity_poly.pdbx_strand_id
1 'polypeptide(L)' 'MNAPRSGLRRISHWLGIGILLCVGFATGRAAPLRVLPRGERPPDARLGPLKDLNGYFPFVPPSSREAWE' A
#
# COMPACT_ATOMS: atom_id res chain seq x y z
N MET A 1 -10.14 59.15 15.92
CA MET A 1 -9.77 57.89 16.59
C MET A 1 -9.27 56.91 15.53
N ASN A 2 -7.96 56.67 15.45
CA ASN A 2 -7.36 55.74 14.48
C ASN A 2 -7.14 54.40 15.17
N ALA A 3 -7.85 53.35 14.74
CA ALA A 3 -7.69 52.00 15.27
C ALA A 3 -6.25 51.47 15.02
N PRO A 4 -5.69 50.63 15.92
CA PRO A 4 -4.32 50.16 15.80
C PRO A 4 -4.19 49.19 14.62
N ARG A 5 -3.60 49.67 13.52
CA ARG A 5 -3.25 48.92 12.29
C ARG A 5 -2.32 47.72 12.54
N SER A 6 -1.80 47.56 13.76
CA SER A 6 -0.88 46.51 14.17
C SER A 6 -1.53 45.14 14.37
N GLY A 7 -2.83 45.08 14.72
CA GLY A 7 -3.56 43.81 14.85
C GLY A 7 -3.83 43.14 13.51
N LEU A 8 -4.21 43.95 12.50
CA LEU A 8 -4.55 43.48 11.16
C LEU A 8 -3.35 42.86 10.43
N ARG A 9 -2.15 43.40 10.67
CA ARG A 9 -0.90 42.85 10.11
C ARG A 9 -0.60 41.49 10.72
N ARG A 10 -0.70 41.30 12.04
CA ARG A 10 -0.41 40.00 12.68
C ARG A 10 -1.36 38.90 12.17
N ILE A 11 -2.64 39.21 12.06
CA ILE A 11 -3.68 38.30 11.53
C ILE A 11 -3.37 37.90 10.08
N SER A 12 -2.89 38.83 9.25
CA SER A 12 -2.49 38.57 7.87
C SER A 12 -1.26 37.65 7.73
N HIS A 13 -0.30 37.71 8.65
CA HIS A 13 0.88 36.83 8.60
C HIS A 13 0.51 35.39 9.01
N TRP A 14 -0.35 35.22 10.01
CA TRP A 14 -0.85 33.91 10.42
C TRP A 14 -1.77 33.27 9.37
N LEU A 15 -2.62 34.05 8.71
CA LEU A 15 -3.42 33.59 7.56
C LEU A 15 -2.53 33.16 6.39
N GLY A 16 -1.47 33.91 6.08
CA GLY A 16 -0.52 33.55 5.02
C GLY A 16 0.24 32.25 5.31
N ILE A 17 0.71 32.07 6.56
CA ILE A 17 1.40 30.84 7.00
C ILE A 17 0.42 29.65 7.01
N GLY A 18 -0.82 29.86 7.46
CA GLY A 18 -1.86 28.83 7.45
C GLY A 18 -2.19 28.33 6.04
N ILE A 19 -2.31 29.23 5.05
CA ILE A 19 -2.54 28.86 3.66
C ILE A 19 -1.32 28.13 3.06
N LEU A 20 -0.10 28.57 3.37
CA LEU A 20 1.12 27.94 2.89
C LEU A 20 1.30 26.50 3.41
N LEU A 21 0.91 26.25 4.67
CA LEU A 21 0.95 24.91 5.28
C LEU A 21 -0.16 23.99 4.75
N CYS A 22 -1.35 24.51 4.44
CA CYS A 22 -2.44 23.73 3.86
C CYS A 22 -2.17 23.29 2.41
N VAL A 23 -1.47 24.09 1.61
CA VAL A 23 -1.05 23.70 0.25
C VAL A 23 0.08 22.66 0.29
N GLY A 24 0.96 22.71 1.30
CA GLY A 24 2.07 21.77 1.45
C GLY A 24 1.67 20.33 1.81
N PHE A 25 0.47 20.12 2.39
CA PHE A 25 0.03 18.79 2.86
C PHE A 25 -0.83 18.03 1.83
N ALA A 26 -1.25 18.67 0.74
CA ALA A 26 -2.41 18.20 -0.02
C ALA A 26 -2.15 17.22 -1.18
N THR A 27 -0.92 16.86 -1.55
CA THR A 27 -0.71 16.15 -2.85
C THR A 27 0.08 14.85 -2.83
N GLY A 28 0.56 14.39 -1.67
CA GLY A 28 1.33 13.14 -1.56
C GLY A 28 0.47 11.89 -1.37
N ARG A 29 -0.27 11.43 -2.39
CA ARG A 29 -0.84 10.06 -2.36
C ARG A 29 0.23 9.06 -2.77
N ALA A 30 0.93 8.48 -1.80
CA ALA A 30 1.79 7.34 -2.07
C ALA A 30 0.95 6.22 -2.70
N ALA A 31 1.46 5.62 -3.77
CA ALA A 31 0.85 4.41 -4.30
C ALA A 31 0.80 3.35 -3.19
N PRO A 32 -0.25 2.51 -3.12
CA PRO A 32 -0.29 1.43 -2.14
C PRO A 32 0.95 0.56 -2.29
N LEU A 33 1.52 0.15 -1.15
CA LEU A 33 2.63 -0.80 -1.14
C LEU A 33 2.20 -2.06 -1.90
N ARG A 34 2.98 -2.41 -2.93
CA ARG A 34 2.79 -3.65 -3.67
C ARG A 34 4.09 -4.42 -3.68
N VAL A 35 3.95 -5.72 -3.54
CA VAL A 35 5.07 -6.67 -3.71
C VAL A 35 5.55 -6.68 -5.16
N LEU A 36 4.62 -6.49 -6.11
CA LEU A 36 4.89 -6.50 -7.55
C LEU A 36 4.52 -5.16 -8.22
N PRO A 37 5.11 -4.86 -9.39
CA PRO A 37 4.74 -3.69 -10.20
C PRO A 37 3.25 -3.65 -10.57
N ARG A 38 2.78 -2.46 -10.99
CA ARG A 38 1.39 -2.29 -11.45
C ARG A 38 1.14 -3.18 -12.67
N GLY A 39 0.06 -3.96 -12.62
CA GLY A 39 -0.34 -4.80 -13.76
C GLY A 39 0.33 -6.17 -13.76
N GLU A 40 1.29 -6.41 -12.88
CA GLU A 40 1.90 -7.72 -12.70
C GLU A 40 1.15 -8.56 -11.67
N ARG A 41 1.22 -9.88 -11.88
CA ARG A 41 0.66 -10.89 -10.98
C ARG A 41 1.75 -11.88 -10.62
N PRO A 42 1.71 -12.48 -9.42
CA PRO A 42 2.61 -13.58 -9.10
C PRO A 42 2.44 -14.70 -10.15
N PRO A 43 3.53 -15.43 -10.47
CA PRO A 43 3.43 -16.58 -11.36
C PRO A 43 2.59 -17.67 -10.68
N ASP A 44 1.29 -17.75 -11.03
CA ASP A 44 0.39 -18.78 -10.52
C ASP A 44 0.63 -20.08 -11.30
N ALA A 45 1.30 -21.03 -10.66
CA ALA A 45 1.61 -22.35 -11.23
C ALA A 45 0.35 -23.11 -11.70
N ARG A 46 -0.85 -22.75 -11.22
CA ARG A 46 -2.11 -23.39 -11.64
C ARG A 46 -2.61 -22.92 -13.01
N LEU A 47 -2.08 -21.80 -13.52
CA LEU A 47 -2.40 -21.31 -14.86
C LEU A 47 -1.51 -21.92 -15.95
N GLY A 48 -0.53 -22.74 -15.55
CA GLY A 48 0.35 -23.47 -16.47
C GLY A 48 -0.22 -24.82 -16.89
N PRO A 49 0.62 -25.66 -17.52
CA PRO A 49 0.27 -27.05 -17.83
C PRO A 49 -0.17 -27.81 -16.58
N LEU A 50 -1.09 -28.77 -16.77
CA LEU A 50 -1.52 -29.67 -15.70
C LEU A 50 -0.32 -30.48 -15.18
N LYS A 51 -0.29 -30.71 -13.86
CA LYS A 51 0.69 -31.61 -13.26
C LYS A 51 0.43 -33.04 -13.74
N ASP A 52 1.51 -33.78 -14.02
CA ASP A 52 1.45 -35.21 -14.23
C ASP A 52 1.61 -36.00 -12.92
N LEU A 53 1.46 -37.33 -13.00
CA LEU A 53 1.55 -38.24 -11.85
C LEU A 53 2.95 -38.29 -11.22
N ASN A 54 3.97 -37.79 -11.90
CA ASN A 54 5.35 -37.68 -11.43
C ASN A 54 5.70 -36.23 -11.04
N GLY A 55 4.70 -35.33 -11.00
CA GLY A 55 4.88 -33.94 -10.62
C GLY A 55 5.26 -33.77 -9.14
N TYR A 56 5.52 -32.52 -8.74
CA TYR A 56 5.88 -32.22 -7.35
C TYR A 56 4.72 -32.47 -6.37
N PHE A 57 4.93 -33.41 -5.44
CA PHE A 57 4.10 -33.69 -4.27
C PHE A 57 4.87 -33.29 -3.00
N PRO A 58 4.41 -32.27 -2.24
CA PRO A 58 5.16 -31.75 -1.09
C PRO A 58 5.13 -32.67 0.14
N PHE A 59 4.56 -33.87 0.02
CA PHE A 59 4.50 -34.86 1.07
C PHE A 59 4.58 -36.26 0.47
N VAL A 60 5.19 -37.18 1.22
CA VAL A 60 5.17 -38.61 0.91
C VAL A 60 3.89 -39.18 1.52
N PRO A 61 3.01 -39.86 0.75
CA PRO A 61 1.84 -40.49 1.34
C PRO A 61 2.29 -41.59 2.33
N PRO A 62 1.56 -41.79 3.43
CA PRO A 62 1.77 -42.93 4.32
C PRO A 62 1.77 -44.25 3.55
N SER A 63 2.67 -45.15 3.91
CA SER A 63 2.89 -46.42 3.21
C SER A 63 1.81 -47.48 3.46
N SER A 64 0.92 -47.25 4.44
CA SER A 64 -0.20 -48.15 4.74
C SER A 64 -1.41 -47.38 5.27
N ARG A 65 -2.55 -48.06 5.35
CA ARG A 65 -3.79 -47.50 5.92
C ARG A 65 -3.65 -47.23 7.42
N GLU A 66 -2.99 -48.13 8.14
CA GLU A 66 -2.81 -48.03 9.59
C GLU A 66 -1.97 -46.79 9.96
N ALA A 67 -1.12 -46.32 9.06
CA ALA A 67 -0.36 -45.08 9.25
C ALA A 67 -1.20 -43.80 9.02
N TRP A 68 -2.45 -43.94 8.56
CA TRP A 68 -3.40 -42.82 8.39
C TRP A 68 -4.39 -42.68 9.56
N GLU A 69 -4.69 -43.75 10.29
CA GLU A 69 -5.65 -43.80 11.41
C GLU A 69 -4.99 -43.34 12.72
#